data_AF-A0A1W9ZW03-F1
#
_entry.id   AF-A0A1W9ZW03-F1
#
_cell.length_a   1.000
_cell.length_b   1.000
_cell.length_c   1.000
_cell.angle_alpha   90.00
_cell.angle_beta   90.00
_cell.angle_gamma   90.00
#
_symmetry.space_group_name_H-M   'P 1'
#
loop_
_entity.id
_entity.type
_entity.pdbx_description
1 polymer ?
#
loop_
_entity_poly.entity_id
_entity_poly.type
_entity_poly.pdbx_seq_one_letter_code
_entity_poly.pdbx_strand_id
1 'polypeptide(L)' 'MDQFTRFRPAGPESFSQQGLQKYTIQDDPSRFGFAFPREARDMQILALTYDELNALLLDGMPEDITSKISSH' A
#
# COMPACT_ATOMS: atom_id res chain seq x y z
N MET A 1 4.39 9.28 16.03
CA MET A 1 5.29 8.40 15.25
C MET A 1 4.65 8.30 13.89
N ASP A 2 4.94 9.26 13.02
CA ASP A 2 4.31 9.42 11.71
C ASP A 2 5.28 8.87 10.67
N GLN A 3 5.32 7.55 10.52
CA GLN A 3 6.38 6.85 9.79
C GLN A 3 5.99 6.34 8.39
N PHE A 4 4.78 6.64 7.90
CA PHE A 4 4.26 5.97 6.69
C PHE A 4 3.74 6.87 5.56
N THR A 5 4.23 8.11 5.38
CA THR A 5 3.71 8.91 4.25
C THR A 5 4.81 9.59 3.43
N ARG A 6 5.30 8.88 2.40
CA ARG A 6 6.13 9.42 1.31
C ARG A 6 5.42 9.44 -0.06
N PHE A 7 4.11 9.23 -0.09
CA PHE A 7 3.39 9.13 -1.36
C PHE A 7 3.07 10.51 -1.91
N ARG A 8 3.29 10.68 -3.20
CA ARG A 8 2.84 11.87 -3.92
C ARG A 8 1.90 11.47 -5.06
N PRO A 9 0.75 12.16 -5.20
CA PRO A 9 -0.05 12.02 -6.40
C PRO A 9 0.74 12.57 -7.60
N ALA A 10 0.89 11.77 -8.65
CA ALA A 10 1.42 12.18 -9.94
C ALA A 10 0.26 12.71 -10.82
N GLY A 11 0.52 13.79 -11.57
CA GLY A 11 -0.50 14.54 -12.31
C GLY A 11 -1.31 13.70 -13.31
N PRO A 12 -2.53 14.14 -13.68
CA PRO A 12 -3.45 13.36 -14.50
C PRO A 12 -3.11 13.50 -15.98
N GLU A 13 -2.13 12.76 -16.50
CA GLU A 13 -1.81 12.84 -17.93
C GLU A 13 -2.79 12.08 -18.84
N SER A 14 -3.73 11.29 -18.30
CA SER A 14 -5.06 10.98 -18.86
C SER A 14 -5.67 9.76 -18.18
N PHE A 15 -6.47 9.90 -17.10
CA PHE A 15 -7.33 8.80 -16.63
C PHE A 15 -8.67 9.30 -16.07
N SER A 16 -9.64 9.38 -16.99
CA SER A 16 -11.11 9.36 -16.87
C SER A 16 -11.81 10.32 -15.88
N GLN A 17 -13.03 10.75 -16.25
CA GLN A 17 -13.94 11.65 -15.52
C GLN A 17 -14.36 11.20 -14.10
N GLN A 18 -13.71 10.18 -13.53
CA GLN A 18 -14.05 9.55 -12.25
C GLN A 18 -13.08 9.93 -11.11
N GLY A 19 -11.93 10.56 -11.37
CA GLY A 19 -11.07 11.10 -10.30
C GLY A 19 -10.10 10.11 -9.67
N LEU A 20 -9.65 9.10 -10.42
CA LEU A 20 -8.53 8.25 -10.03
C LEU A 20 -7.22 9.05 -10.10
N GLN A 21 -6.37 8.93 -9.08
CA GLN A 21 -5.03 9.53 -9.03
C GLN A 21 -3.97 8.44 -8.96
N LYS A 22 -2.84 8.67 -9.64
CA LYS A 22 -1.67 7.79 -9.55
C LYS A 22 -0.87 8.20 -8.31
N TYR A 23 -0.62 7.26 -7.41
CA TYR A 23 0.25 7.44 -6.25
C TYR A 23 1.56 6.74 -6.47
N THR A 24 2.65 7.44 -6.16
CA THR A 24 4.02 6.93 -6.30
C THR A 24 4.77 7.11 -5.00
N ILE A 25 5.70 6.21 -4.70
CA ILE A 25 6.63 6.37 -3.57
C ILE A 25 7.71 7.36 -3.98
N GLN A 26 8.02 8.33 -3.12
CA GLN A 26 9.07 9.32 -3.39
C GLN A 26 10.46 8.69 -3.60
N ASP A 27 10.73 7.57 -2.92
CA ASP A 27 12.00 6.84 -2.95
C ASP A 27 12.15 5.93 -4.18
N ASP A 28 11.05 5.36 -4.66
CA ASP A 28 11.02 4.43 -5.79
C ASP A 28 9.82 4.71 -6.71
N PRO A 29 10.01 5.43 -7.82
CA PRO A 29 8.93 5.77 -8.75
C PRO A 29 8.42 4.57 -9.56
N SER A 30 9.14 3.44 -9.53
CA SER A 30 8.70 2.17 -10.15
C SER A 30 7.59 1.50 -9.35
N ARG A 31 7.47 1.79 -8.05
CA ARG A 31 6.37 1.35 -7.18
C ARG A 31 5.25 2.39 -7.16
N PHE A 32 4.17 2.08 -7.87
CA PHE A 32 3.01 2.95 -8.01
C PHE A 32 1.68 2.18 -7.91
N GLY A 33 0.62 2.91 -7.56
CA GLY A 33 -0.75 2.42 -7.54
C GLY A 33 -1.72 3.49 -7.99
N PHE A 34 -2.95 3.11 -8.31
CA PHE A 34 -4.01 4.05 -8.66
C PHE A 34 -5.15 3.91 -7.67
N ALA A 35 -5.61 5.04 -7.13
CA ALA A 35 -6.72 5.08 -6.19
C ALA A 35 -7.47 6.41 -6.29
N PHE A 36 -8.71 6.43 -5.80
CA PHE A 36 -9.39 7.70 -5.59
C PHE A 36 -8.74 8.46 -4.42
N PRO A 37 -8.80 9.81 -4.39
CA PRO A 37 -8.26 10.59 -3.28
C PRO A 37 -8.82 10.21 -1.90
N ARG A 38 -10.05 9.69 -1.82
CA ARG A 38 -10.62 9.16 -0.58
C ARG A 38 -9.95 7.87 -0.08
N GLU A 39 -9.36 7.10 -1.00
CA GLU A 39 -8.67 5.82 -0.78
C GLU A 39 -7.14 6.02 -0.73
N ALA A 40 -6.68 7.27 -0.61
CA ALA A 40 -5.26 7.60 -0.51
C ALA A 40 -4.58 6.93 0.71
N ARG A 41 -5.36 6.63 1.77
CA ARG A 41 -4.86 5.93 2.96
C ARG A 41 -4.36 4.52 2.63
N ASP A 42 -5.02 3.82 1.71
CA ASP A 42 -4.68 2.45 1.32
C ASP A 42 -3.40 2.39 0.50
N MET A 43 -2.99 3.50 -0.12
CA MET A 43 -1.72 3.60 -0.86
C MET A 43 -0.49 3.48 0.03
N GLN A 44 -0.66 3.54 1.36
CA GLN A 44 0.40 3.27 2.32
C GLN A 44 1.03 1.87 2.15
N ILE A 45 0.28 0.93 1.59
CA ILE A 45 0.75 -0.42 1.27
C ILE A 45 1.93 -0.42 0.29
N LEU A 46 2.02 0.59 -0.58
CA LEU A 46 3.08 0.66 -1.59
C LEU A 46 4.46 0.83 -0.93
N ALA A 47 4.55 1.54 0.21
CA ALA A 47 5.80 1.74 0.94
C ALA A 47 6.28 0.50 1.70
N LEU A 48 5.41 -0.48 1.94
CA LEU A 48 5.76 -1.68 2.68
C LEU A 48 6.42 -2.69 1.77
N THR A 49 7.45 -3.37 2.25
CA THR A 49 7.91 -4.61 1.63
C THR A 49 6.89 -5.73 1.82
N TYR A 50 7.01 -6.80 1.04
CA TYR A 50 6.14 -7.97 1.19
C TYR A 50 6.19 -8.53 2.62
N ASP A 51 7.39 -8.57 3.22
CA ASP A 51 7.60 -9.06 4.58
C ASP A 51 6.91 -8.17 5.63
N GLU A 52 7.06 -6.85 5.51
CA GLU A 52 6.38 -5.88 6.38
C GLU A 52 4.86 -5.93 6.24
N LEU A 53 4.36 -6.07 5.01
CA LEU A 53 2.92 -6.24 4.77
C LEU A 53 2.41 -7.55 5.38
N ASN A 54 3.16 -8.64 5.22
CA ASN A 54 2.80 -9.93 5.80
C ASN A 54 2.80 -9.86 7.33
N ALA A 55 3.82 -9.24 7.93
CA ALA A 55 3.87 -9.03 9.38
C ALA A 55 2.67 -8.22 9.89
N LEU A 56 2.28 -7.14 9.19
CA LEU A 56 1.11 -6.33 9.55
C LEU A 56 -0.23 -7.05 9.36
N LEU A 57 -0.33 -7.94 8.37
CA LEU A 57 -1.52 -8.76 8.15
C LEU A 57 -1.65 -9.89 9.17
N LEU A 58 -0.52 -10.42 9.63
CA LEU A 58 -0.44 -11.48 10.64
C LEU A 58 -0.58 -10.92 12.06
N ASP A 59 -0.26 -9.65 12.29
CA ASP A 59 -0.44 -8.97 13.57
C ASP A 59 -1.94 -8.94 13.94
N GLY A 60 -2.30 -9.70 14.99
CA GLY A 60 -3.68 -9.84 15.45
C GLY A 60 -4.48 -10.99 14.83
N MET A 61 -3.88 -11.80 13.94
CA MET A 61 -4.51 -13.05 13.51
C MET A 61 -4.41 -14.14 14.60
N PRO A 62 -5.48 -14.91 14.85
CA PRO A 62 -5.44 -16.01 15.80
C PRO A 62 -4.45 -17.08 15.33
N GLU A 63 -3.73 -17.66 16.29
CA GLU A 63 -2.63 -18.61 16.10
C GLU A 63 -3.04 -19.85 15.28
N ASP A 64 -4.33 -20.22 15.32
CA ASP A 64 -4.94 -21.31 14.55
C ASP A 64 -4.89 -21.08 13.02
N ILE A 65 -4.94 -19.82 12.58
CA ILE A 65 -4.87 -19.44 11.16
C ILE A 65 -3.39 -19.33 10.73
N THR A 66 -2.53 -18.74 11.56
CA THR A 66 -1.12 -18.51 11.23
C THR A 66 -0.29 -19.80 11.26
N SER A 67 -0.69 -20.80 12.06
CA SER A 67 -0.03 -22.12 12.13
C SER A 67 -0.01 -22.88 10.80
N LYS A 68 -0.94 -22.60 9.87
CA LYS A 68 -0.94 -23.21 8.53
C LYS A 68 0.08 -22.61 7.57
N ILE A 69 0.59 -21.43 7.87
CA ILE A 69 1.52 -20.69 7.02
C ILE A 69 2.96 -21.08 7.38
N SER A 70 3.22 -21.44 8.63
CA SER A 70 4.53 -21.86 9.15
C SER A 70 4.94 -23.30 8.82
N SER A 71 4.08 -24.09 8.15
CA SER A 71 4.33 -25.51 7.87
C SER A 71 4.98 -25.79 6.49
N HIS A 72 5.74 -24.85 5.94
CA HIS A 72 6.43 -25.06 4.66
C HIS A 72 7.86 -24.52 4.65
#